data_AF-A0A0C1MQF9-F1
#
_entry.id   AF-A0A0C1MQF9-F1
#
_cell.length_a   1.000
_cell.length_b   1.000
_cell.length_c   1.000
_cell.angle_alpha   90.00
_cell.angle_beta   90.00
_cell.angle_gamma   90.00
#
_symmetry.space_group_name_H-M   'P 1'
#
loop_
_entity.id
_entity.type
_entity.pdbx_description
1 polymer ?
#
loop_
_entity_poly.entity_id
_entity_poly.type
_entity_poly.pdbx_seq_one_letter_code
_entity_poly.pdbx_strand_id
1 'polypeptide(L)'
;MKLLSGIFALLAGALASNTQAIEPLPDRARVQHMNADLLLPDGRLMNVDVSFDCGSDYQDTAMMIMSDSGAKILAAAYTHLYGEQFGKQVMDAWNNKKHESDPRKPTYLFVIAPREQPVVWQNKYTNKVHKVLTRDTLGSYNGDSQDVSETSIDTFVPVLAAGCGTKIHNPHQVQ
;
A
#
# COMPACT_ATOMS: atom_id res chain seq x y z
N MET A 1 -0.81 -69.44 24.70
CA MET A 1 -1.24 -68.05 24.46
C MET A 1 -0.04 -67.24 23.99
N LYS A 2 -0.01 -66.82 22.72
CA LYS A 2 1.00 -65.91 22.17
C LYS A 2 0.35 -64.52 22.09
N LEU A 3 0.81 -63.57 22.91
CA LEU A 3 0.39 -62.18 22.84
C LEU A 3 1.30 -61.46 21.85
N LEU A 4 0.75 -61.09 20.68
CA LEU A 4 1.38 -60.15 19.76
C LEU A 4 1.25 -58.74 20.37
N SER A 5 2.38 -58.11 20.66
CA SER A 5 2.46 -56.69 20.99
C SER A 5 2.53 -55.90 19.67
N GLY A 6 1.43 -55.23 19.32
CA GLY A 6 1.37 -54.31 18.18
C GLY A 6 1.81 -52.91 18.60
N ILE A 7 2.89 -52.41 17.98
CA ILE A 7 3.35 -51.04 18.14
C ILE A 7 2.47 -50.14 17.27
N PHE A 8 1.57 -49.37 17.89
CA PHE A 8 0.81 -48.32 17.23
C PHE A 8 1.70 -47.07 17.16
N ALA A 9 2.34 -46.82 16.02
CA ALA A 9 3.03 -45.57 15.76
C ALA A 9 2.00 -44.49 15.40
N LEU A 10 1.66 -43.64 16.37
CA LEU A 10 0.93 -42.40 16.15
C LEU A 10 1.83 -41.41 15.39
N LEU A 11 1.67 -41.32 14.07
CA LEU A 11 2.19 -40.20 13.29
C LEU A 11 1.32 -38.96 13.59
N ALA A 12 1.77 -38.14 14.53
CA ALA A 12 1.28 -36.77 14.68
C ALA A 12 1.96 -35.92 13.58
N GLY A 13 1.31 -35.78 12.43
CA GLY A 13 1.68 -34.80 11.42
C GLY A 13 1.37 -33.40 11.93
N ALA A 14 2.36 -32.72 12.50
CA ALA A 14 2.25 -31.30 12.80
C ALA A 14 2.20 -30.54 11.47
N LEU A 15 1.03 -29.99 11.14
CA LEU A 15 0.88 -28.94 10.14
C LEU A 15 1.62 -27.69 10.68
N ALA A 16 2.92 -27.61 10.44
CA ALA A 16 3.68 -26.39 10.66
C ALA A 16 3.13 -25.34 9.68
N SER A 17 2.33 -24.42 10.20
CA SER A 17 1.94 -23.22 9.45
C SER A 17 3.23 -22.44 9.20
N ASN A 18 3.66 -22.33 7.94
CA ASN A 18 4.85 -21.58 7.56
C ASN A 18 4.57 -20.07 7.72
N THR A 19 4.56 -19.57 8.96
CA THR A 19 4.63 -18.13 9.24
C THR A 19 6.10 -17.72 9.11
N GLN A 20 6.53 -17.33 7.91
CA GLN A 20 7.89 -16.86 7.69
C GLN A 20 8.01 -15.40 8.12
N ALA A 21 8.56 -15.17 9.31
CA ALA A 21 8.83 -13.83 9.83
C ALA A 21 9.60 -12.95 8.82
N ILE A 22 9.46 -11.63 8.94
CA ILE A 22 10.29 -10.68 8.19
C ILE A 22 11.79 -11.05 8.30
N GLU A 23 12.43 -11.28 7.15
CA GLU A 23 13.87 -11.46 7.08
C GLU A 23 14.64 -10.14 7.31
N PRO A 24 15.74 -10.17 8.08
CA PRO A 24 16.60 -9.00 8.27
C PRO A 24 17.35 -8.65 6.98
N LEU A 25 17.59 -7.35 6.75
CA LEU A 25 18.47 -6.90 5.66
C LEU A 25 19.88 -6.65 6.21
N PRO A 26 20.94 -6.94 5.42
CA PRO A 26 22.33 -6.89 5.90
C PRO A 26 22.80 -5.48 6.30
N ASP A 27 22.21 -4.43 5.73
CA ASP A 27 22.63 -3.03 5.95
C ASP A 27 21.43 -2.07 6.05
N ARG A 28 20.26 -2.56 6.49
CA ARG A 28 19.06 -1.74 6.65
C ARG A 28 18.09 -2.32 7.69
N ALA A 29 17.70 -1.53 8.68
CA ALA A 29 16.61 -1.90 9.57
C ALA A 29 15.28 -1.92 8.82
N ARG A 30 14.42 -2.88 9.16
CA ARG A 30 13.04 -2.95 8.68
C ARG A 30 12.08 -2.64 9.83
N VAL A 31 11.05 -1.85 9.57
CA VAL A 31 9.97 -1.69 10.53
C VAL A 31 9.10 -2.95 10.49
N GLN A 32 9.10 -3.69 11.59
CA GLN A 32 8.30 -4.90 11.79
C GLN A 32 6.93 -4.55 12.37
N HIS A 33 6.88 -3.50 13.19
CA HIS A 33 5.74 -3.14 14.02
C HIS A 33 5.72 -1.64 14.28
N MET A 34 4.53 -1.05 14.32
CA MET A 34 4.32 0.33 14.76
C MET A 34 3.14 0.43 15.71
N ASN A 35 3.33 1.19 16.78
CA ASN A 35 2.26 1.61 17.68
C ASN A 35 2.07 3.13 17.56
N ALA A 36 0.83 3.59 17.44
CA ALA A 36 0.52 5.00 17.27
C ALA A 36 -0.77 5.40 18.00
N ASP A 37 -0.79 6.60 18.56
CA ASP A 37 -2.02 7.20 19.06
C ASP A 37 -2.67 8.07 17.98
N LEU A 38 -3.91 7.75 17.65
CA LEU A 38 -4.74 8.53 16.73
C LEU A 38 -5.55 9.55 17.52
N LEU A 39 -5.40 10.83 17.18
CA LEU A 39 -6.29 11.87 17.66
C LEU A 39 -7.62 11.81 16.87
N LEU A 40 -8.71 11.51 17.57
CA LEU A 40 -10.04 11.42 16.98
C LEU A 40 -10.68 12.81 16.82
N PRO A 41 -11.70 12.97 15.95
CA PRO A 41 -12.42 14.24 15.80
C PRO A 41 -13.09 14.75 17.09
N ASP A 42 -13.40 13.86 18.03
CA ASP A 42 -13.96 14.21 19.35
C ASP A 42 -12.87 14.54 20.40
N GLY A 43 -11.60 14.58 19.99
CA GLY A 43 -10.46 14.90 20.84
C GLY A 43 -9.91 13.72 21.66
N ARG A 44 -10.54 12.54 21.62
CA ARG A 44 -10.00 11.36 22.28
C ARG A 44 -8.78 10.82 21.55
N LEU A 45 -7.93 10.09 22.28
CA LEU A 45 -6.85 9.30 21.71
C LEU A 45 -7.30 7.86 21.54
N MET A 46 -6.88 7.25 20.43
CA MET A 46 -7.09 5.83 20.16
C MET A 46 -5.75 5.20 19.79
N ASN A 47 -5.30 4.26 20.60
CA ASN A 47 -4.09 3.52 20.30
C ASN A 47 -4.37 2.51 19.19
N VAL A 48 -3.51 2.49 18.19
CA VAL A 48 -3.52 1.50 17.11
C VAL A 48 -2.18 0.83 17.01
N ASP A 49 -2.24 -0.44 16.67
CA ASP A 49 -1.12 -1.33 16.46
C ASP A 49 -1.15 -1.77 15.00
N VAL A 50 -0.03 -1.57 14.30
CA VAL A 50 0.14 -1.96 12.89
C VAL A 50 1.31 -2.92 12.78
N SER A 51 1.00 -4.19 12.49
CA SER A 51 1.99 -5.20 12.15
C SER A 51 2.31 -5.16 10.66
N PHE A 52 3.60 -5.18 10.33
CA PHE A 52 4.14 -5.32 8.97
C PHE A 52 4.70 -6.73 8.73
N ASP A 53 4.48 -7.66 9.66
CA ASP A 53 4.96 -9.02 9.56
C ASP A 53 4.14 -9.88 8.58
N CYS A 54 4.67 -11.05 8.25
CA CYS A 54 4.07 -11.98 7.29
C CYS A 54 2.60 -12.32 7.59
N GLY A 55 1.78 -12.30 6.54
CA GLY A 55 0.35 -12.54 6.65
C GLY A 55 -0.48 -11.30 7.04
N SER A 56 0.16 -10.16 7.34
CA SER A 56 -0.52 -8.87 7.43
C SER A 56 -0.81 -8.33 6.02
N ASP A 57 -1.98 -7.72 5.84
CA ASP A 57 -2.32 -6.92 4.64
C ASP A 57 -1.31 -5.77 4.40
N TYR A 58 -0.49 -5.44 5.39
CA TYR A 58 0.49 -4.35 5.35
C TYR A 58 1.94 -4.82 5.16
N GLN A 59 2.19 -6.13 4.98
CA GLN A 59 3.55 -6.69 4.96
C GLN A 59 4.48 -6.07 3.89
N ASP A 60 3.90 -5.59 2.79
CA ASP A 60 4.59 -4.96 1.67
C ASP A 60 4.30 -3.45 1.58
N THR A 61 4.04 -2.83 2.73
CA THR A 61 3.93 -1.38 2.81
C THR A 61 5.26 -0.74 2.40
N ALA A 62 5.23 -0.05 1.26
CA ALA A 62 6.33 0.77 0.76
C ALA A 62 6.27 2.21 1.29
N MET A 63 5.06 2.72 1.53
CA MET A 63 4.85 4.08 2.00
C MET A 63 3.57 4.18 2.83
N MET A 64 3.60 5.00 3.88
CA MET A 64 2.42 5.39 4.66
C MET A 64 2.21 6.89 4.53
N ILE A 65 1.01 7.30 4.17
CA ILE A 65 0.60 8.71 4.00
C ILE A 65 -0.38 9.07 5.11
N MET A 66 -0.14 10.17 5.81
CA MET A 66 -0.91 10.54 7.01
C MET A 66 -1.45 11.98 6.97
N SER A 67 -1.31 12.68 5.84
CA SER A 67 -1.72 14.08 5.71
C SER A 67 -2.21 14.41 4.30
N ASP A 68 -2.99 15.49 4.20
CA ASP A 68 -3.48 16.03 2.93
C ASP A 68 -2.34 16.33 1.94
N SER A 69 -1.25 16.91 2.43
CA SER A 69 -0.09 17.23 1.60
C SER A 69 0.58 15.95 1.08
N GLY A 70 0.72 14.94 1.93
CA GLY A 70 1.24 13.64 1.52
C GLY A 70 0.35 12.97 0.46
N ALA A 71 -0.98 13.02 0.63
CA ALA A 71 -1.93 12.45 -0.33
C ALA A 71 -1.85 13.15 -1.69
N LYS A 72 -1.71 14.49 -1.70
CA LYS A 72 -1.53 15.28 -2.93
C LYS A 72 -0.21 14.98 -3.64
N ILE A 73 0.89 14.83 -2.89
CA ILE A 73 2.20 14.44 -3.46
C ILE A 73 2.08 13.05 -4.10
N LEU A 74 1.45 12.10 -3.40
CA LEU A 74 1.23 10.76 -3.93
C LEU A 74 0.35 10.77 -5.18
N ALA A 75 -0.74 11.55 -5.19
CA ALA A 75 -1.61 11.69 -6.35
C ALA A 75 -0.88 12.30 -7.56
N ALA A 76 -0.02 13.30 -7.34
CA ALA A 76 0.81 13.87 -8.39
C ALA A 76 1.80 12.83 -8.95
N ALA A 77 2.44 12.04 -8.08
CA ALA A 77 3.32 10.96 -8.50
C ALA A 77 2.57 9.89 -9.31
N TYR A 78 1.40 9.44 -8.85
CA TYR A 78 0.57 8.46 -9.55
C TYR A 78 0.06 9.00 -10.90
N THR A 79 -0.29 10.28 -10.96
CA THR A 79 -0.65 10.95 -12.21
C THR A 79 0.49 10.94 -13.21
N HIS A 80 1.70 11.25 -12.74
CA HIS A 80 2.89 11.33 -13.57
C HIS A 80 3.36 9.96 -14.06
N LEU A 81 3.31 8.94 -13.20
CA LEU A 81 3.84 7.61 -13.49
C LEU A 81 2.84 6.71 -14.23
N TYR A 82 1.55 6.86 -13.94
CA TYR A 82 0.53 5.90 -14.39
C TYR A 82 -0.65 6.56 -15.13
N GLY A 83 -0.81 7.88 -15.02
CA GLY A 83 -1.89 8.65 -15.66
C GLY A 83 -2.89 9.25 -14.68
N GLU A 84 -3.66 10.24 -15.15
CA GLU A 84 -4.55 11.07 -14.32
C GLU A 84 -5.57 10.27 -13.51
N GLN A 85 -6.12 9.19 -14.07
CA GLN A 85 -7.07 8.32 -13.37
C GLN A 85 -6.49 7.72 -12.08
N PHE A 86 -5.20 7.41 -12.03
CA PHE A 86 -4.56 6.84 -10.84
C PHE A 86 -4.30 7.90 -9.77
N GLY A 87 -3.95 9.13 -10.16
CA GLY A 87 -3.91 10.25 -9.23
C GLY A 87 -5.28 10.56 -8.65
N LYS A 88 -6.33 10.50 -9.48
CA LYS A 88 -7.72 10.63 -9.01
C LYS A 88 -8.09 9.53 -8.02
N GLN A 89 -7.70 8.27 -8.27
CA GLN A 89 -7.91 7.17 -7.32
C GLN A 89 -7.26 7.44 -5.96
N VAL A 90 -6.04 7.99 -5.92
CA VAL A 90 -5.39 8.40 -4.65
C VAL A 90 -6.24 9.43 -3.91
N MET A 91 -6.68 10.48 -4.61
CA MET A 91 -7.46 11.55 -3.99
C MET A 91 -8.85 11.08 -3.57
N ASP A 92 -9.48 10.18 -4.32
CA ASP A 92 -10.76 9.59 -3.99
C ASP A 92 -10.62 8.69 -2.76
N ALA A 93 -9.57 7.87 -2.68
CA ALA A 93 -9.27 7.04 -1.52
C ALA A 93 -9.01 7.87 -0.25
N TRP A 94 -8.36 9.03 -0.37
CA TRP A 94 -8.11 9.93 0.77
C TRP A 94 -9.38 10.65 1.24
N ASN A 95 -10.17 11.19 0.31
CA ASN A 95 -11.24 12.12 0.63
C ASN A 95 -12.58 11.46 0.96
N ASN A 96 -12.72 10.15 0.70
CA ASN A 96 -13.96 9.43 0.92
C ASN A 96 -13.78 8.32 1.96
N LYS A 97 -14.87 7.95 2.63
CA LYS A 97 -14.87 6.74 3.45
C LYS A 97 -14.69 5.52 2.54
N LYS A 98 -14.03 4.47 3.03
CA LYS A 98 -13.91 3.21 2.29
C LYS A 98 -15.27 2.52 2.20
N HIS A 99 -16.03 2.54 3.29
CA HIS A 99 -17.42 2.11 3.37
C HIS A 99 -18.27 3.20 4.03
N GLU A 100 -19.53 3.35 3.61
CA GLU A 100 -20.42 4.38 4.16
C GLU A 100 -20.60 4.25 5.69
N SER A 101 -20.58 3.01 6.17
CA SER A 101 -20.64 2.64 7.59
C SER A 101 -19.37 2.96 8.37
N ASP A 102 -18.26 3.31 7.72
CA ASP A 102 -17.05 3.69 8.44
C ASP A 102 -17.32 4.97 9.24
N PRO A 103 -16.83 5.06 10.49
CA PRO A 103 -17.08 6.22 11.35
C PRO A 103 -16.41 7.50 10.82
N ARG A 104 -15.42 7.37 9.94
CA ARG A 104 -14.64 8.49 9.41
C ARG A 104 -13.93 8.12 8.11
N LYS A 105 -13.41 9.15 7.44
CA LYS A 105 -12.45 9.03 6.34
C LYS A 105 -11.14 8.39 6.83
N PRO A 106 -10.28 7.89 5.93
CA PRO A 106 -9.02 7.28 6.30
C PRO A 106 -8.13 8.23 7.09
N THR A 107 -7.43 7.69 8.08
CA THR A 107 -6.38 8.40 8.82
C THR A 107 -5.04 8.25 8.10
N TYR A 108 -4.87 7.14 7.39
CA TYR A 108 -3.67 6.86 6.60
C TYR A 108 -4.00 6.09 5.32
N LEU A 109 -3.16 6.28 4.31
CA LEU A 109 -3.08 5.41 3.14
C LEU A 109 -1.77 4.62 3.21
N PHE A 110 -1.86 3.33 2.93
CA PHE A 110 -0.69 2.49 2.66
C PHE A 110 -0.55 2.31 1.16
N VAL A 111 0.66 2.55 0.66
CA VAL A 111 1.07 2.13 -0.67
C VAL A 111 1.72 0.76 -0.49
N ILE A 112 1.06 -0.26 -1.01
CA ILE A 112 1.52 -1.65 -0.98
C ILE A 112 2.18 -1.94 -2.33
N ALA A 113 3.48 -2.20 -2.31
CA ALA A 113 4.26 -2.54 -3.48
C ALA A 113 5.22 -3.67 -3.12
N PRO A 114 5.44 -4.66 -4.01
CA PRO A 114 6.43 -5.68 -3.77
C PRO A 114 7.80 -5.03 -3.53
N ARG A 115 8.53 -5.56 -2.55
CA ARG A 115 9.74 -4.93 -2.00
C ARG A 115 10.86 -4.75 -3.03
N GLU A 116 10.86 -5.56 -4.07
CA GLU A 116 11.91 -5.60 -5.10
C GLU A 116 11.35 -5.43 -6.52
N GLN A 117 10.42 -4.50 -6.71
CA GLN A 117 9.94 -4.12 -8.05
C GLN A 117 10.72 -2.91 -8.59
N PRO A 118 11.32 -2.99 -9.78
CA PRO A 118 11.97 -1.85 -10.40
C PRO A 118 10.89 -0.84 -10.85
N VAL A 119 10.72 0.25 -10.11
CA VAL A 119 9.94 1.39 -10.59
C VAL A 119 10.81 2.21 -11.54
N VAL A 120 10.50 2.16 -12.83
CA VAL A 120 11.15 3.02 -13.83
C VAL A 120 10.59 4.44 -13.70
N TRP A 121 11.17 5.22 -12.78
CA TRP A 121 10.76 6.60 -12.51
C TRP A 121 11.11 7.59 -13.63
N GLN A 122 11.94 7.16 -14.60
CA GLN A 122 12.41 7.98 -15.72
C GLN A 122 11.45 7.94 -16.93
N ASN A 123 10.47 7.03 -16.95
CA ASN A 123 9.52 6.95 -18.04
C ASN A 123 8.54 8.13 -17.95
N LYS A 124 8.62 9.04 -18.91
CA LYS A 124 7.66 10.14 -19.05
C LYS A 124 6.35 9.56 -19.56
N TYR A 125 5.35 9.38 -18.71
CA TYR A 125 3.97 9.31 -19.17
C TYR A 125 3.57 10.71 -19.63
N THR A 126 3.76 11.01 -20.93
CA THR A 126 3.26 12.26 -21.51
C THR A 126 1.78 12.06 -21.81
N ASN A 127 0.89 12.43 -20.88
CA ASN A 127 -0.53 12.56 -21.20
C ASN A 127 -0.65 13.64 -22.29
N LYS A 128 -0.78 13.24 -23.55
CA LYS A 128 -1.13 14.12 -24.67
C LYS A 128 -2.60 14.56 -24.61
N VAL A 129 -3.25 14.70 -23.46
CA VAL A 129 -4.59 15.32 -23.39
C VAL A 129 -4.80 16.02 -22.05
N HIS A 130 -4.52 17.32 -22.00
CA HIS A 130 -5.41 18.37 -21.45
C HIS A 130 -4.80 19.73 -21.81
N LYS A 131 -4.72 20.01 -23.12
CA LYS A 131 -4.35 21.32 -23.69
C LYS A 131 -5.43 22.40 -23.47
N VAL A 132 -6.32 22.19 -22.51
CA VAL A 132 -7.44 23.09 -22.14
C VAL A 132 -7.20 23.77 -20.80
N LEU A 133 -6.18 23.38 -20.01
CA LEU A 133 -5.91 24.01 -18.70
C LEU A 133 -4.61 24.83 -18.63
N THR A 134 -3.92 25.05 -19.75
CA THR A 134 -2.67 25.85 -19.78
C THR A 134 -2.73 26.97 -20.82
N ARG A 135 -3.77 27.80 -20.75
CA ARG A 135 -3.88 29.00 -21.60
C ARG A 135 -3.90 30.34 -20.87
N ASP A 136 -3.43 30.40 -19.63
CA ASP A 136 -3.24 31.70 -18.95
C ASP A 136 -1.85 31.97 -18.37
N THR A 137 -0.87 31.06 -18.47
CA THR A 137 0.51 31.41 -18.10
C THR A 137 1.55 30.74 -19.02
N LEU A 138 2.29 31.61 -19.69
CA LEU A 138 3.66 31.43 -20.21
C LEU A 138 3.86 30.72 -21.57
N GLY A 139 4.02 31.55 -22.61
CA GLY A 139 5.23 31.59 -23.43
C GLY A 139 5.65 30.33 -24.21
N SER A 140 5.23 30.29 -25.48
CA SER A 140 5.96 29.80 -26.66
C SER A 140 7.14 28.85 -26.42
N TYR A 141 6.93 27.55 -26.66
CA TYR A 141 8.01 26.61 -26.95
C TYR A 141 7.59 25.69 -28.11
N ASN A 142 8.28 25.84 -29.25
CA ASN A 142 8.19 24.95 -30.40
C ASN A 142 9.19 23.80 -30.17
N GLY A 143 8.69 22.58 -29.99
CA GLY A 143 9.50 21.38 -29.86
C GLY A 143 8.90 20.26 -30.69
N ASP A 144 9.67 19.83 -31.68
CA ASP A 144 9.38 18.83 -32.69
C ASP A 144 8.89 17.50 -32.10
N SER A 145 7.82 16.93 -32.68
CA SER A 145 7.19 15.71 -32.22
C SER A 145 7.78 14.50 -32.95
N GLN A 146 8.75 13.85 -32.32
CA GLN A 146 9.24 12.55 -32.80
C GLN A 146 8.34 11.44 -32.27
N ASP A 147 7.80 10.67 -33.21
CA ASP A 147 6.87 9.56 -33.01
C ASP A 147 7.63 8.39 -32.34
N VAL A 148 7.18 7.97 -31.15
CA VAL A 148 7.74 6.79 -30.45
C VAL A 148 6.61 5.84 -30.14
N SER A 149 6.66 4.71 -30.85
CA SER A 149 5.87 3.48 -30.77
C SER A 149 5.42 3.12 -29.35
N GLU A 150 4.09 2.93 -29.20
CA GLU A 150 3.44 2.30 -28.04
C GLU A 150 4.07 0.94 -27.76
N THR A 151 4.98 0.91 -26.79
CA THR A 151 5.44 -0.35 -26.20
C THR A 151 4.58 -0.55 -24.97
N SER A 152 3.65 -1.50 -25.03
CA SER A 152 2.78 -1.88 -23.91
C SER A 152 3.63 -2.52 -22.81
N ILE A 153 4.26 -1.67 -21.98
CA ILE A 153 4.85 -2.10 -20.73
C ILE A 153 3.67 -2.36 -19.79
N ASP A 154 3.46 -3.61 -19.43
CA ASP A 154 2.57 -4.01 -18.34
C ASP A 154 3.08 -3.35 -17.05
N THR A 155 2.53 -2.17 -16.77
CA THR A 155 3.07 -1.27 -15.76
C THR A 155 2.42 -1.65 -14.44
N PHE A 156 3.18 -2.30 -13.57
CA PHE A 156 2.73 -2.60 -12.21
C PHE A 156 2.40 -1.29 -11.47
N VAL A 157 1.13 -1.10 -11.12
CA VAL A 157 0.67 0.04 -10.32
C VAL A 157 0.57 -0.41 -8.86
N PRO A 158 1.29 0.22 -7.93
CA PRO A 158 1.19 -0.12 -6.51
C PRO A 158 -0.24 0.01 -5.98
N VAL A 159 -0.60 -0.89 -5.07
CA VAL A 159 -1.95 -0.98 -4.51
C VAL A 159 -2.12 0.04 -3.38
N LEU A 160 -3.26 0.72 -3.34
CA LEU A 160 -3.61 1.65 -2.27
C LEU A 160 -4.55 0.98 -1.28
N ALA A 161 -4.15 0.91 -0.01
CA ALA A 161 -5.00 0.47 1.08
C ALA A 161 -5.31 1.64 2.02
N ALA A 162 -6.59 1.97 2.15
CA ALA A 162 -7.06 3.00 3.06
C ALA A 162 -7.35 2.41 4.44
N GLY A 163 -6.81 3.04 5.49
CA GLY A 163 -7.02 2.63 6.87
C GLY A 163 -7.57 3.76 7.76
N CYS A 164 -8.62 3.45 8.51
CA CYS A 164 -9.31 4.38 9.42
C CYS A 164 -9.10 4.05 10.91
N GLY A 165 -8.36 2.97 11.21
CA GLY A 165 -7.98 2.55 12.57
C GLY A 165 -9.17 2.16 13.45
N THR A 166 -10.20 1.51 12.90
CA THR A 166 -11.49 1.31 13.59
C THR A 166 -11.58 0.09 14.50
N LYS A 167 -10.52 -0.70 14.61
CA LYS A 167 -10.48 -1.85 15.51
C LYS A 167 -9.31 -1.73 16.47
N ILE A 168 -9.60 -1.90 17.75
CA ILE A 168 -8.63 -2.40 18.72
C ILE A 168 -8.27 -3.80 18.19
N HIS A 169 -7.13 -3.91 17.52
CA HIS A 169 -6.61 -5.21 17.12
C HIS A 169 -6.07 -5.87 18.38
N ASN A 170 -6.77 -6.88 18.91
CA ASN A 170 -6.16 -7.79 19.86
C ASN A 170 -5.05 -8.52 19.09
N PRO A 171 -3.75 -8.39 19.48
CA PRO A 171 -2.64 -9.00 18.76
C PRO A 171 -2.71 -10.53 18.69
N HIS A 172 -3.67 -11.17 19.38
CA HIS A 172 -3.90 -12.61 19.40
C HIS A 172 -5.15 -13.08 18.64
N GLN A 173 -5.88 -12.21 17.94
CA GLN A 173 -7.03 -12.64 17.12
C GLN A 173 -6.75 -12.48 15.63
N VAL A 174 -6.28 -13.59 15.04
CA VAL A 174 -6.31 -13.84 13.59
C VAL A 174 -7.75 -14.20 13.22
N GLN A 175 -8.35 -13.48 12.27
CA GLN A 175 -9.47 -13.98 11.47
C GLN A 175 -8.97 -14.27 10.07
#